data_AF-A0A846I7C8-F1
#
_entry.id   AF-A0A846I7C8-F1
#
_cell.length_a   1.000
_cell.length_b   1.000
_cell.length_c   1.000
_cell.angle_alpha   90.00
_cell.angle_beta   90.00
_cell.angle_gamma   90.00
#
_symmetry.space_group_name_H-M   'P 1'
#
loop_
_entity.id
_entity.type
_entity.pdbx_description
1 polymer ?
#
loop_
_entity_poly.entity_id
_entity_poly.type
_entity_poly.pdbx_seq_one_letter_code
_entity_poly.pdbx_strand_id
1 'polypeptide(L)'
;MSFELPKFTPPDFTQDFLVNAPDCKTEEVVIEGVAPRHYHALSIYPEYFKIKGKWVIANESRMDTVAIVTPDDDIEVVEFRNLKLGDKVVVGRTEDASEGIYMYAGGFVAKDGNSDTFAFRSGRSRETAFSKDYDDLYEIMKYEKEHNGKITWVLGPSIALDDESRAAFASLVENGYVNAILSGNTLATYDLEKGMFGTVLGQETFEAEKNAHYNYMEAINEARRAGSLEELMASGKVKDGILKACVEKDVPVVLAGTIRDRFTLPNVYDNVYEAQDA
;
A
#
# COMPACT_ATOMS: atom_id res chain seq x y z
N MET A 1 -11.79 -24.14 5.83
CA MET A 1 -10.44 -24.66 6.06
C MET A 1 -9.66 -23.51 6.67
N SER A 2 -8.83 -23.72 7.68
CA SER A 2 -7.99 -22.64 8.21
C SER A 2 -7.01 -22.20 7.13
N PHE A 3 -6.87 -20.89 6.92
CA PHE A 3 -5.90 -20.33 5.99
C PHE A 3 -4.47 -20.74 6.39
N GLU A 4 -3.63 -21.09 5.42
CA GLU A 4 -2.19 -21.31 5.61
C GLU A 4 -1.43 -20.39 4.65
N LEU A 5 -0.50 -19.60 5.19
CA LEU A 5 0.30 -18.69 4.40
C LEU A 5 1.22 -19.48 3.44
N PRO A 6 1.19 -19.19 2.13
CA PRO A 6 2.07 -19.85 1.18
C PRO A 6 3.55 -19.68 1.55
N LYS A 7 4.28 -20.79 1.61
CA LYS A 7 5.71 -20.78 1.92
C LYS A 7 6.50 -20.43 0.67
N PHE A 8 7.30 -19.37 0.76
CA PHE A 8 8.25 -19.01 -0.29
C PHE A 8 9.35 -20.08 -0.40
N THR A 9 9.61 -20.55 -1.63
CA THR A 9 10.73 -21.42 -1.94
C THR A 9 11.73 -20.65 -2.80
N PRO A 10 12.97 -20.39 -2.35
CA PRO A 10 13.95 -19.67 -3.16
C PRO A 10 14.43 -20.49 -4.37
N PRO A 11 15.06 -19.85 -5.38
CA PRO A 11 15.71 -20.55 -6.47
C PRO A 11 16.74 -21.56 -5.96
N ASP A 12 16.89 -22.68 -6.65
CA ASP A 12 18.04 -23.57 -6.45
C ASP A 12 19.28 -22.95 -7.11
N PHE A 13 20.07 -22.23 -6.32
CA PHE A 13 21.31 -21.58 -6.77
C PHE A 13 22.44 -22.55 -7.15
N THR A 14 22.25 -23.86 -7.00
CA THR A 14 23.22 -24.87 -7.45
C THR A 14 23.09 -25.19 -8.94
N GLN A 15 22.04 -24.70 -9.60
CA GLN A 15 21.85 -24.88 -11.04
C GLN A 15 22.97 -24.20 -11.85
N ASP A 16 23.45 -24.91 -12.88
CA ASP A 16 24.63 -24.51 -13.66
C ASP A 16 24.55 -23.08 -14.22
N PHE A 17 23.38 -22.64 -14.68
CA PHE A 17 23.23 -21.29 -15.25
C PHE A 17 23.34 -20.18 -14.18
N LEU A 18 22.95 -20.46 -12.93
CA LEU A 18 23.09 -19.52 -11.80
C LEU A 18 24.51 -19.54 -11.23
N VAL A 19 25.14 -20.71 -11.17
CA VAL A 19 26.54 -20.87 -10.72
C VAL A 19 27.50 -20.17 -11.68
N ASN A 20 27.30 -20.33 -12.99
CA ASN A 20 28.19 -19.79 -14.02
C ASN A 20 27.81 -18.39 -14.51
N ALA A 21 26.69 -17.82 -14.03
CA ALA A 21 26.33 -16.42 -14.29
C ALA A 21 27.46 -15.46 -13.88
N PRO A 22 27.68 -14.35 -14.60
CA PRO A 22 28.61 -13.33 -14.18
C PRO A 22 28.06 -12.55 -12.98
N ASP A 23 28.94 -11.82 -12.28
CA ASP A 23 28.49 -10.76 -11.37
C ASP A 23 27.78 -9.65 -12.17
N CYS A 24 26.78 -9.03 -11.54
CA CYS A 24 26.05 -7.92 -12.14
C CYS A 24 26.98 -6.72 -12.37
N LYS A 25 26.70 -5.97 -13.42
CA LYS A 25 27.43 -4.74 -13.73
C LYS A 25 26.75 -3.57 -13.04
N THR A 26 27.55 -2.60 -12.62
CA THR A 26 27.06 -1.34 -12.06
C THR A 26 27.69 -0.16 -12.78
N GLU A 27 26.94 0.93 -12.86
CA GLU A 27 27.43 2.24 -13.29
C GLU A 27 27.07 3.28 -12.23
N GLU A 28 27.94 4.28 -12.07
CA GLU A 28 27.75 5.35 -11.10
C GLU A 28 26.76 6.40 -11.63
N VAL A 29 25.88 6.86 -10.75
CA VAL A 29 25.04 8.02 -11.01
C VAL A 29 25.91 9.28 -11.05
N VAL A 30 25.91 9.95 -12.21
CA VAL A 30 26.69 11.18 -12.46
C VAL A 30 25.85 12.46 -12.45
N ILE A 31 24.52 12.32 -12.43
CA ILE A 31 23.56 13.41 -12.30
C ILE A 31 22.50 12.96 -11.29
N GLU A 32 22.27 13.74 -10.23
CA GLU A 32 21.28 13.42 -9.21
C GLU A 32 19.88 13.19 -9.83
N GLY A 33 19.21 12.12 -9.41
CA GLY A 33 17.90 11.72 -9.93
C GLY A 33 17.91 11.08 -11.33
N VAL A 34 19.08 10.80 -11.91
CA VAL A 34 19.19 10.26 -13.28
C VAL A 34 19.97 8.94 -13.27
N ALA A 35 19.26 7.85 -13.56
CA ALA A 35 19.87 6.53 -13.70
C ALA A 35 20.82 6.47 -14.92
N PRO A 36 21.89 5.65 -14.86
CA PRO A 36 22.79 5.42 -15.98
C PRO A 36 22.05 4.78 -17.17
N ARG A 37 22.69 4.81 -18.35
CA ARG A 37 22.13 4.10 -19.51
C ARG A 37 22.11 2.60 -19.21
N HIS A 38 21.16 1.90 -19.81
CA HIS A 38 20.98 0.47 -19.60
C HIS A 38 20.72 0.05 -18.13
N TYR A 39 20.25 0.95 -17.27
CA TYR A 39 19.77 0.60 -15.93
C TYR A 39 18.79 -0.58 -15.99
N HIS A 40 18.82 -1.42 -14.96
CA HIS A 40 17.79 -2.43 -14.72
C HIS A 40 16.64 -1.82 -13.91
N ALA A 41 15.40 -1.96 -14.38
CA ALA A 41 14.22 -1.52 -13.64
C ALA A 41 13.52 -2.73 -13.03
N LEU A 42 13.22 -2.66 -11.74
CA LEU A 42 12.60 -3.77 -11.03
C LEU A 42 11.12 -3.93 -11.42
N SER A 43 10.69 -5.18 -11.34
CA SER A 43 9.31 -5.62 -11.47
C SER A 43 8.63 -5.75 -10.10
N ILE A 44 7.55 -6.52 -10.03
CA ILE A 44 6.89 -6.90 -8.76
C ILE A 44 7.37 -8.26 -8.22
N TYR A 45 8.17 -8.99 -8.99
CA TYR A 45 8.65 -10.32 -8.60
C TYR A 45 9.93 -10.21 -7.75
N PRO A 46 10.25 -11.23 -6.95
CA PRO A 46 11.56 -11.36 -6.32
C PRO A 46 12.66 -11.33 -7.38
N GLU A 47 13.62 -10.44 -7.21
CA GLU A 47 14.77 -10.31 -8.10
C GLU A 47 16.07 -10.47 -7.33
N TYR A 48 17.00 -11.20 -7.94
CA TYR A 48 18.30 -11.51 -7.38
C TYR A 48 19.41 -10.90 -8.24
N PHE A 49 20.45 -10.43 -7.57
CA PHE A 49 21.61 -9.80 -8.19
C PHE A 49 22.86 -10.53 -7.75
N LYS A 50 23.72 -10.91 -8.69
CA LYS A 50 24.95 -11.64 -8.38
C LYS A 50 26.07 -10.65 -8.04
N ILE A 51 26.49 -10.60 -6.79
CA ILE A 51 27.53 -9.70 -6.29
C ILE A 51 28.64 -10.55 -5.69
N LYS A 52 29.87 -10.41 -6.22
CA LYS A 52 31.07 -11.15 -5.76
C LYS A 52 30.81 -12.66 -5.64
N GLY A 53 30.16 -13.23 -6.65
CA GLY A 53 29.83 -14.66 -6.75
C GLY A 53 28.61 -15.11 -5.95
N LYS A 54 27.94 -14.22 -5.21
CA LYS A 54 26.77 -14.55 -4.38
C LYS A 54 25.50 -13.94 -4.96
N TRP A 55 24.42 -14.70 -4.98
CA TRP A 55 23.10 -14.19 -5.33
C TRP A 55 22.45 -13.52 -4.11
N VAL A 56 22.17 -12.22 -4.23
CA VAL A 56 21.59 -11.38 -3.19
C VAL A 56 20.19 -10.96 -3.66
N ILE A 57 19.19 -11.09 -2.79
CA ILE A 57 17.81 -10.71 -3.10
C ILE A 57 17.60 -9.21 -2.86
N ALA A 58 16.86 -8.54 -3.75
CA ALA A 58 16.34 -7.21 -3.47
C ALA A 58 15.23 -7.29 -2.41
N ASN A 59 15.51 -6.82 -1.20
CA ASN A 59 14.50 -6.66 -0.16
C ASN A 59 13.62 -5.45 -0.44
N GLU A 60 12.41 -5.43 0.12
CA GLU A 60 11.45 -4.32 -0.06
C GLU A 60 11.20 -3.97 -1.54
N SER A 61 11.15 -5.01 -2.39
CA SER A 61 11.00 -4.86 -3.84
C SER A 61 9.78 -4.02 -4.22
N ARG A 62 10.00 -3.12 -5.16
CA ARG A 62 9.02 -2.17 -5.67
C ARG A 62 9.22 -2.02 -7.18
N MET A 63 8.15 -2.13 -7.95
CA MET A 63 8.24 -1.91 -9.40
C MET A 63 8.60 -0.46 -9.75
N ASP A 64 9.15 -0.25 -10.94
CA ASP A 64 9.53 1.08 -11.46
C ASP A 64 10.59 1.79 -10.58
N THR A 65 11.47 0.99 -9.97
CA THR A 65 12.65 1.44 -9.21
C THR A 65 13.92 0.84 -9.81
N VAL A 66 15.08 1.22 -9.28
CA VAL A 66 16.38 0.65 -9.66
C VAL A 66 17.07 0.03 -8.44
N ALA A 67 17.90 -0.97 -8.69
CA ALA A 67 18.75 -1.59 -7.67
C ALA A 67 20.11 -0.86 -7.58
N ILE A 68 20.51 -0.50 -6.37
CA ILE A 68 21.84 0.02 -6.04
C ILE A 68 22.61 -1.05 -5.29
N VAL A 69 23.86 -1.29 -5.68
CA VAL A 69 24.78 -2.14 -4.91
C VAL A 69 25.42 -1.31 -3.80
N THR A 70 25.11 -1.66 -2.55
CA THR A 70 25.63 -0.96 -1.37
C THR A 70 27.10 -1.32 -1.10
N PRO A 71 27.83 -0.54 -0.28
CA PRO A 71 29.20 -0.87 0.11
C PRO A 71 29.36 -2.23 0.82
N ASP A 72 28.28 -2.75 1.42
CA ASP A 72 28.25 -4.02 2.15
C ASP A 72 27.87 -5.22 1.25
N ASP A 73 27.90 -5.04 -0.07
CA ASP A 73 27.52 -6.03 -1.08
C ASP A 73 26.04 -6.46 -0.98
N ASP A 74 25.17 -5.54 -0.56
CA ASP A 74 23.71 -5.73 -0.52
C ASP A 74 23.02 -4.93 -1.63
N ILE A 75 21.71 -5.12 -1.78
CA ILE A 75 20.86 -4.39 -2.73
C ILE A 75 19.92 -3.45 -1.99
N GLU A 76 19.99 -2.17 -2.35
CA GLU A 76 19.01 -1.16 -1.99
C GLU A 76 18.11 -0.85 -3.20
N VAL A 77 16.80 -0.82 -2.98
CA VAL A 77 15.80 -0.55 -4.02
C VAL A 77 15.38 0.92 -3.93
N VAL A 78 15.59 1.70 -4.99
CA VAL A 78 15.46 3.16 -4.94
C VAL A 78 14.65 3.69 -6.12
N GLU A 79 13.71 4.60 -5.87
CA GLU A 79 13.01 5.33 -6.92
C GLU A 79 13.98 6.23 -7.68
N PHE A 80 13.78 6.40 -8.99
CA PHE A 80 14.63 7.27 -9.82
C PHE A 80 14.87 8.66 -9.22
N ARG A 81 13.86 9.27 -8.60
CA ARG A 81 13.96 10.61 -7.99
C ARG A 81 14.91 10.67 -6.78
N ASN A 82 15.16 9.54 -6.15
CA ASN A 82 15.93 9.43 -4.91
C ASN A 82 17.42 9.10 -5.17
N LEU A 83 17.79 8.78 -6.42
CA LEU A 83 19.18 8.53 -6.83
C LEU A 83 20.12 9.68 -6.51
N LYS A 84 21.23 9.37 -5.86
CA LYS A 84 22.29 10.29 -5.44
C LYS A 84 23.56 10.11 -6.27
N LEU A 85 24.37 11.17 -6.31
CA LEU A 85 25.66 11.12 -7.01
C LEU A 85 26.56 10.04 -6.41
N GLY A 86 27.11 9.18 -7.27
CA GLY A 86 27.98 8.08 -6.88
C GLY A 86 27.27 6.77 -6.55
N ASP A 87 25.93 6.74 -6.53
CA ASP A 87 25.18 5.49 -6.36
C ASP A 87 25.53 4.50 -7.47
N LYS A 88 25.82 3.25 -7.10
CA LYS A 88 26.19 2.18 -8.03
C LYS A 88 24.96 1.42 -8.49
N VAL A 89 24.31 1.94 -9.52
CA VAL A 89 23.08 1.38 -10.07
C VAL A 89 23.40 0.16 -10.94
N VAL A 90 22.67 -0.93 -10.76
CA VAL A 90 22.78 -2.13 -11.59
C VAL A 90 22.34 -1.83 -13.03
N VAL A 91 23.16 -2.25 -14.00
CA VAL A 91 22.87 -2.12 -15.44
C VAL A 91 22.77 -3.50 -16.10
N GLY A 92 21.77 -3.65 -16.95
CA GLY A 92 21.39 -4.89 -17.64
C GLY A 92 19.98 -4.78 -18.20
N ARG A 93 19.65 -5.61 -19.19
CA ARG A 93 18.32 -5.67 -19.83
C ARG A 93 17.73 -7.07 -19.87
N THR A 94 18.45 -8.05 -19.34
CA THR A 94 18.03 -9.45 -19.26
C THR A 94 17.97 -9.90 -17.80
N GLU A 95 16.94 -10.68 -17.48
CA GLU A 95 16.58 -11.10 -16.12
C GLU A 95 16.69 -12.64 -15.96
N ASP A 96 17.39 -13.30 -16.87
CA ASP A 96 17.54 -14.76 -16.96
C ASP A 96 18.86 -15.26 -16.33
N ALA A 97 19.47 -14.42 -15.49
CA ALA A 97 20.79 -14.57 -14.88
C ALA A 97 22.00 -14.32 -15.80
N SER A 98 21.82 -14.18 -17.12
CA SER A 98 22.97 -14.02 -18.03
C SER A 98 23.77 -12.73 -17.84
N GLU A 99 23.15 -11.69 -17.25
CA GLU A 99 23.80 -10.43 -16.85
C GLU A 99 24.00 -10.30 -15.34
N GLY A 100 23.88 -11.40 -14.58
CA GLY A 100 23.93 -11.38 -13.11
C GLY A 100 22.67 -10.79 -12.47
N ILE A 101 21.56 -10.72 -13.22
CA ILE A 101 20.23 -10.27 -12.78
C ILE A 101 19.26 -11.42 -13.01
N TYR A 102 18.51 -11.83 -11.99
CA TYR A 102 17.59 -12.96 -12.07
C TYR A 102 16.23 -12.66 -11.46
N MET A 103 15.19 -12.55 -12.29
CA MET A 103 13.80 -12.42 -11.86
C MET A 103 13.20 -13.81 -11.61
N TYR A 104 12.62 -14.00 -10.43
CA TYR A 104 12.13 -15.30 -10.01
C TYR A 104 10.63 -15.30 -9.67
N ALA A 105 9.83 -15.75 -10.62
CA ALA A 105 8.37 -15.90 -10.45
C ALA A 105 7.94 -17.25 -9.83
N GLY A 106 8.89 -18.18 -9.60
CA GLY A 106 8.59 -19.56 -9.18
C GLY A 106 8.34 -19.77 -7.68
N GLY A 107 8.52 -18.74 -6.86
CA GLY A 107 8.68 -18.93 -5.41
C GLY A 107 7.44 -19.31 -4.62
N PHE A 108 6.25 -19.14 -5.20
CA PHE A 108 4.96 -19.46 -4.58
C PHE A 108 4.14 -20.48 -5.38
N VAL A 109 4.74 -21.15 -6.36
CA VAL A 109 4.04 -22.15 -7.16
C VAL A 109 3.75 -23.38 -6.30
N ALA A 110 2.47 -23.66 -6.04
CA ALA A 110 2.05 -24.91 -5.42
C ALA A 110 2.47 -26.09 -6.32
N LYS A 111 3.04 -27.14 -5.73
CA LYS A 111 3.47 -28.36 -6.46
C LYS A 111 2.31 -29.06 -7.19
N ASP A 112 1.07 -28.73 -6.83
CA ASP A 112 -0.13 -29.28 -7.43
C ASP A 112 -0.55 -28.41 -8.61
N GLY A 113 0.09 -28.66 -9.75
CA GLY A 113 -0.26 -28.07 -11.03
C GLY A 113 -1.69 -28.40 -11.41
N ASN A 114 -2.60 -27.46 -11.19
CA ASN A 114 -3.93 -27.50 -11.77
C ASN A 114 -4.07 -26.35 -12.77
N SER A 115 -3.33 -26.45 -13.88
CA SER A 115 -3.60 -25.68 -15.08
C SER A 115 -4.73 -26.37 -15.84
N ASP A 116 -5.96 -26.27 -15.33
CA ASP A 116 -7.13 -26.72 -16.09
C ASP A 116 -7.21 -25.89 -17.37
N THR A 117 -6.90 -26.51 -18.51
CA THR A 117 -6.87 -25.91 -19.84
C THR A 117 -8.25 -25.47 -20.34
N PHE A 118 -9.31 -25.72 -19.55
CA PHE A 118 -10.69 -25.38 -19.84
C PHE A 118 -11.40 -24.84 -18.58
N ALA A 119 -11.19 -23.56 -18.26
CA ALA A 119 -11.84 -22.90 -17.13
C ALA A 119 -13.09 -22.12 -17.57
N PHE A 120 -14.27 -22.53 -17.11
CA PHE A 120 -15.45 -21.64 -17.08
C PHE A 120 -15.26 -20.64 -15.93
N ARG A 121 -15.54 -19.34 -16.16
CA ARG A 121 -15.42 -18.24 -15.17
C ARG A 121 -13.98 -17.91 -14.74
N SER A 122 -13.04 -17.87 -15.68
CA SER A 122 -11.68 -17.35 -15.44
C SER A 122 -11.60 -15.85 -15.16
N GLY A 123 -12.74 -15.14 -15.09
CA GLY A 123 -12.82 -13.71 -14.83
C GLY A 123 -13.92 -13.36 -13.82
N ARG A 124 -13.70 -12.26 -13.08
CA ARG A 124 -14.67 -11.72 -12.12
C ARG A 124 -15.89 -11.17 -12.86
N SER A 125 -17.06 -11.75 -12.63
CA SER A 125 -18.36 -11.22 -13.11
C SER A 125 -19.19 -10.77 -11.91
N ARG A 126 -19.94 -9.68 -12.06
CA ARG A 126 -20.90 -9.18 -11.06
C ARG A 126 -21.98 -10.19 -10.69
N GLU A 127 -22.15 -11.25 -11.49
CA GLU A 127 -23.14 -12.31 -11.30
C GLU A 127 -22.59 -13.56 -10.58
N THR A 128 -21.35 -13.52 -10.10
CA THR A 128 -20.75 -14.62 -9.33
C THR A 128 -21.05 -14.44 -7.85
N ALA A 129 -21.48 -15.49 -7.16
CA ALA A 129 -21.62 -15.45 -5.71
C ALA A 129 -20.24 -15.33 -5.07
N PHE A 130 -19.99 -14.22 -4.37
CA PHE A 130 -18.71 -13.90 -3.73
C PHE A 130 -18.62 -14.38 -2.28
N SER A 131 -19.60 -15.14 -1.78
CA SER A 131 -19.63 -15.58 -0.36
C SER A 131 -18.35 -16.31 0.05
N LYS A 132 -17.82 -17.14 -0.84
CA LYS A 132 -16.55 -17.82 -0.60
C LYS A 132 -15.37 -16.85 -0.46
N ASP A 133 -15.33 -15.80 -1.27
CA ASP A 133 -14.25 -14.80 -1.22
C ASP A 133 -14.26 -14.05 0.11
N TYR A 134 -15.45 -13.79 0.69
CA TYR A 134 -15.57 -13.23 2.03
C TYR A 134 -15.11 -14.22 3.11
N ASP A 135 -15.52 -15.49 3.03
CA ASP A 135 -15.06 -16.52 3.97
C ASP A 135 -13.52 -16.64 3.94
N ASP A 136 -12.93 -16.68 2.75
CA ASP A 136 -11.48 -16.76 2.56
C ASP A 136 -10.79 -15.48 3.11
N LEU A 137 -11.35 -14.29 2.84
CA LEU A 137 -10.86 -13.02 3.40
C LEU A 137 -10.90 -13.01 4.93
N TYR A 138 -11.98 -13.50 5.55
CA TYR A 138 -12.09 -13.55 7.01
C TYR A 138 -11.03 -14.45 7.62
N GLU A 139 -10.74 -15.60 7.02
CA GLU A 139 -9.70 -16.50 7.50
C GLU A 139 -8.30 -15.88 7.36
N ILE A 140 -8.03 -15.15 6.26
CA ILE A 140 -6.77 -14.40 6.09
C ILE A 140 -6.64 -13.32 7.16
N MET A 141 -7.67 -12.51 7.38
CA MET A 141 -7.64 -11.42 8.36
C MET A 141 -7.46 -11.93 9.80
N LYS A 142 -8.11 -13.05 10.15
CA LYS A 142 -7.91 -13.71 11.44
C LYS A 142 -6.48 -14.22 11.57
N TYR A 143 -5.97 -14.90 10.55
CA TYR A 143 -4.60 -15.41 10.53
C TYR A 143 -3.58 -14.29 10.77
N GLU A 144 -3.66 -13.19 10.00
CA GLU A 144 -2.77 -12.03 10.15
C GLU A 144 -2.83 -11.49 11.58
N LYS A 145 -4.04 -11.28 12.12
CA LYS A 145 -4.21 -10.78 13.49
C LYS A 145 -3.61 -11.73 14.55
N GLU A 146 -3.80 -13.04 14.42
CA GLU A 146 -3.26 -14.04 15.35
C GLU A 146 -1.74 -14.16 15.30
N HIS A 147 -1.13 -13.79 14.18
CA HIS A 147 0.32 -13.91 13.93
C HIS A 147 1.06 -12.56 13.93
N ASN A 148 0.46 -11.50 14.49
CA ASN A 148 1.00 -10.13 14.52
C ASN A 148 1.30 -9.52 13.13
N GLY A 149 0.60 -10.01 12.11
CA GLY A 149 0.55 -9.42 10.78
C GLY A 149 -0.04 -8.01 10.77
N LYS A 150 0.07 -7.33 9.63
CA LYS A 150 -0.37 -5.94 9.45
C LYS A 150 -1.33 -5.84 8.28
N ILE A 151 -2.57 -5.47 8.58
CA ILE A 151 -3.62 -5.28 7.58
C ILE A 151 -3.76 -3.78 7.30
N THR A 152 -3.26 -3.35 6.14
CA THR A 152 -3.36 -1.98 5.64
C THR A 152 -4.52 -1.84 4.67
N TRP A 153 -5.34 -0.81 4.87
CA TRP A 153 -6.52 -0.55 4.04
C TRP A 153 -6.34 0.71 3.21
N VAL A 154 -6.58 0.61 1.90
CA VAL A 154 -6.65 1.76 1.00
C VAL A 154 -8.12 2.11 0.76
N LEU A 155 -8.57 3.24 1.29
CA LEU A 155 -10.00 3.57 1.35
C LEU A 155 -10.36 4.80 0.52
N GLY A 156 -11.46 4.69 -0.22
CA GLY A 156 -12.11 5.82 -0.89
C GLY A 156 -13.31 6.34 -0.10
N PRO A 157 -13.76 7.59 -0.36
CA PRO A 157 -14.74 8.28 0.46
C PRO A 157 -16.10 7.58 0.59
N SER A 158 -16.45 6.69 -0.35
CA SER A 158 -17.73 5.98 -0.37
C SER A 158 -18.04 5.23 0.93
N ILE A 159 -17.02 4.75 1.64
CA ILE A 159 -17.21 4.02 2.89
C ILE A 159 -17.75 4.89 4.03
N ALA A 160 -17.48 6.20 3.99
CA ALA A 160 -17.93 7.16 5.00
C ALA A 160 -19.27 7.80 4.63
N LEU A 161 -19.79 7.55 3.41
CA LEU A 161 -21.04 8.17 2.97
C LEU A 161 -22.28 7.48 3.53
N ASP A 162 -22.17 6.19 3.84
CA ASP A 162 -23.27 5.35 4.33
C ASP A 162 -23.04 4.96 5.79
N ASP A 163 -24.09 5.01 6.60
CA ASP A 163 -24.01 4.81 8.05
C ASP A 163 -23.59 3.39 8.44
N GLU A 164 -24.14 2.37 7.76
CA GLU A 164 -23.84 0.97 8.05
C GLU A 164 -22.41 0.63 7.65
N SER A 165 -21.99 1.08 6.47
CA SER A 165 -20.63 0.89 5.96
C SER A 165 -19.58 1.56 6.86
N ARG A 166 -19.86 2.79 7.29
CA ARG A 166 -19.00 3.56 8.19
C ARG A 166 -18.87 2.90 9.56
N ALA A 167 -19.99 2.48 10.14
CA ALA A 167 -20.01 1.79 11.44
C ALA A 167 -19.34 0.41 11.38
N ALA A 168 -19.57 -0.36 10.29
CA ALA A 168 -18.93 -1.65 10.08
C ALA A 168 -17.40 -1.51 10.02
N PHE A 169 -16.90 -0.49 9.31
CA PHE A 169 -15.46 -0.27 9.22
C PHE A 169 -14.86 0.22 10.54
N ALA A 170 -15.53 1.12 11.26
CA ALA A 170 -15.11 1.52 12.61
C ALA A 170 -15.01 0.29 13.54
N SER A 171 -15.94 -0.65 13.46
CA SER A 171 -15.89 -1.92 14.20
C SER A 171 -14.67 -2.78 13.82
N LEU A 172 -14.26 -2.81 12.54
CA LEU A 172 -13.02 -3.51 12.14
C LEU A 172 -11.79 -2.89 12.80
N VAL A 173 -11.72 -1.57 12.88
CA VAL A 173 -10.66 -0.84 13.59
C VAL A 173 -10.67 -1.21 15.07
N GLU A 174 -11.83 -1.12 15.72
CA GLU A 174 -12.00 -1.39 17.15
C GLU A 174 -11.61 -2.82 17.56
N ASN A 175 -11.84 -3.77 16.64
CA ASN A 175 -11.53 -5.17 16.80
C ASN A 175 -10.13 -5.55 16.30
N GLY A 176 -9.27 -4.59 15.95
CA GLY A 176 -7.86 -4.84 15.61
C GLY A 176 -7.64 -5.55 14.27
N TYR A 177 -8.54 -5.36 13.31
CA TYR A 177 -8.40 -5.84 11.93
C TYR A 177 -7.92 -4.75 10.95
N VAL A 178 -7.53 -3.59 11.49
CA VAL A 178 -6.98 -2.46 10.74
C VAL A 178 -5.72 -2.01 11.48
N ASN A 179 -4.59 -2.01 10.79
CA ASN A 179 -3.30 -1.58 11.36
C ASN A 179 -2.77 -0.29 10.75
N ALA A 180 -3.27 0.09 9.57
CA ALA A 180 -3.04 1.40 8.96
C ALA A 180 -4.15 1.68 7.95
N ILE A 181 -4.46 2.97 7.74
CA ILE A 181 -5.34 3.42 6.66
C ILE A 181 -4.57 4.37 5.76
N LEU A 182 -4.59 4.09 4.46
CA LEU A 182 -4.16 5.01 3.41
C LEU A 182 -5.41 5.57 2.73
N SER A 183 -5.59 6.88 2.77
CA SER A 183 -6.75 7.53 2.16
C SER A 183 -6.44 8.96 1.74
N GLY A 184 -7.48 9.76 1.50
CA GLY A 184 -7.36 11.17 1.17
C GLY A 184 -8.30 12.04 1.99
N ASN A 185 -8.11 13.34 1.87
CA ASN A 185 -8.84 14.38 2.59
C ASN A 185 -10.37 14.20 2.53
N THR A 186 -10.91 13.79 1.38
CA THR A 186 -12.35 13.62 1.18
C THR A 186 -12.98 12.56 2.08
N LEU A 187 -12.35 11.39 2.24
CA LEU A 187 -12.87 10.35 3.16
C LEU A 187 -12.88 10.89 4.58
N ALA A 188 -11.74 11.43 4.99
CA ALA A 188 -11.53 11.90 6.35
C ALA A 188 -12.54 13.01 6.70
N THR A 189 -12.76 13.94 5.78
CA THR A 189 -13.70 15.04 6.02
C THR A 189 -15.14 14.56 6.09
N TYR A 190 -15.60 13.65 5.24
CA TYR A 190 -16.96 13.10 5.36
C TYR A 190 -17.15 12.28 6.64
N ASP A 191 -16.14 11.53 7.07
CA ASP A 191 -16.19 10.79 8.34
C ASP A 191 -16.34 11.73 9.54
N LEU A 192 -15.61 12.85 9.55
CA LEU A 192 -15.73 13.91 10.57
C LEU A 192 -17.06 14.62 10.50
N GLU A 193 -17.50 15.00 9.29
CA GLU A 193 -18.78 15.68 9.06
C GLU A 193 -19.92 14.85 9.67
N LYS A 194 -19.95 13.55 9.37
CA LYS A 194 -20.96 12.64 9.89
C LYS A 194 -20.87 12.51 11.40
N GLY A 195 -19.67 12.36 11.95
CA GLY A 195 -19.45 12.23 13.39
C GLY A 195 -19.72 13.53 14.18
N MET A 196 -19.70 14.70 13.54
CA MET A 196 -19.94 15.99 14.20
C MET A 196 -21.38 16.49 14.02
N PHE A 197 -21.94 16.30 12.84
CA PHE A 197 -23.20 16.95 12.42
C PHE A 197 -24.29 15.96 12.02
N GLY A 198 -23.99 14.66 11.92
CA GLY A 198 -24.96 13.66 11.46
C GLY A 198 -25.22 13.68 9.95
N THR A 199 -24.49 14.52 9.20
CA THR A 199 -24.67 14.70 7.75
C THR A 199 -23.50 14.16 6.94
N VAL A 200 -23.77 13.82 5.67
CA VAL A 200 -22.76 13.62 4.64
C VAL A 200 -23.15 14.46 3.44
N LEU A 201 -22.21 15.20 2.84
CA LEU A 201 -22.55 16.16 1.78
C LEU A 201 -23.61 17.17 2.28
N GLY A 202 -23.60 17.49 3.58
CA GLY A 202 -24.56 18.30 4.32
C GLY A 202 -26.03 17.90 4.11
N GLN A 203 -26.28 16.60 3.97
CA GLN A 203 -27.59 15.98 3.90
C GLN A 203 -27.77 15.03 5.10
N GLU A 204 -28.89 15.13 5.83
CA GLU A 204 -29.24 14.15 6.88
C GLU A 204 -29.90 12.90 6.28
N THR A 205 -30.82 13.12 5.35
CA THR A 205 -31.35 12.12 4.40
C THR A 205 -30.84 12.53 3.03
N PHE A 206 -30.48 11.61 2.12
CA PHE A 206 -29.91 11.90 0.78
C PHE A 206 -30.82 12.69 -0.19
N GLU A 207 -31.66 13.58 0.32
CA GLU A 207 -32.47 14.57 -0.35
C GLU A 207 -31.67 15.88 -0.50
N ALA A 208 -31.93 16.64 -1.57
CA ALA A 208 -31.15 17.83 -1.89
C ALA A 208 -31.37 18.98 -0.86
N GLU A 209 -30.51 19.05 0.16
CA GLU A 209 -30.48 20.14 1.13
C GLU A 209 -29.61 21.33 0.69
N LYS A 210 -30.06 22.56 0.98
CA LYS A 210 -29.38 23.80 0.54
C LYS A 210 -28.04 24.07 1.22
N ASN A 211 -27.72 23.37 2.32
CA ASN A 211 -26.54 23.62 3.15
C ASN A 211 -25.41 22.58 2.97
N ALA A 212 -25.53 21.71 1.96
CA ALA A 212 -24.64 20.60 1.64
C ALA A 212 -23.13 20.88 1.80
N HIS A 213 -22.68 22.07 1.39
CA HIS A 213 -21.27 22.44 1.37
C HIS A 213 -20.75 23.01 2.72
N TYR A 214 -21.63 23.49 3.60
CA TYR A 214 -21.19 24.19 4.81
C TYR A 214 -20.63 23.24 5.87
N ASN A 215 -21.29 22.11 6.14
CA ASN A 215 -20.84 21.17 7.17
C ASN A 215 -19.49 20.54 6.83
N TYR A 216 -19.27 20.19 5.56
CA TYR A 216 -17.97 19.71 5.08
C TYR A 216 -16.84 20.72 5.37
N MET A 217 -17.05 21.99 5.02
CA MET A 217 -16.05 23.03 5.28
C MET A 217 -15.89 23.34 6.76
N GLU A 218 -16.97 23.27 7.53
CA GLU A 218 -16.92 23.50 8.97
C GLU A 218 -16.20 22.37 9.71
N ALA A 219 -16.35 21.12 9.27
CA ALA A 219 -15.56 19.99 9.79
C ALA A 219 -14.06 20.24 9.61
N ILE A 220 -13.64 20.73 8.43
CA ILE A 220 -12.24 21.10 8.18
C ILE A 220 -11.83 22.29 9.07
N ASN A 221 -12.65 23.34 9.17
CA ASN A 221 -12.36 24.50 10.01
C ASN A 221 -12.18 24.11 11.48
N GLU A 222 -13.02 23.23 12.00
CA GLU A 222 -12.95 22.76 13.37
C GLU A 222 -11.73 21.88 13.62
N ALA A 223 -11.37 21.00 12.67
CA ALA A 223 -10.12 20.23 12.75
C ALA A 223 -8.90 21.15 12.76
N ARG A 224 -8.86 22.15 11.87
CA ARG A 224 -7.76 23.13 11.82
C ARG A 224 -7.73 24.05 13.05
N ARG A 225 -8.89 24.37 13.63
CA ARG A 225 -8.99 25.15 14.88
C ARG A 225 -8.49 24.34 16.08
N ALA A 226 -8.73 23.04 16.08
CA ALA A 226 -8.20 22.15 17.11
C ALA A 226 -6.67 22.10 17.03
N GLY A 227 -6.10 21.95 15.83
CA GLY A 227 -4.65 21.88 15.58
C GLY A 227 -4.23 20.52 15.04
N SER A 228 -4.90 19.45 15.47
CA SER A 228 -4.77 18.09 14.95
C SER A 228 -6.09 17.32 15.00
N LEU A 229 -6.12 16.13 14.37
CA LEU A 229 -7.27 15.23 14.47
C LEU A 229 -7.44 14.70 15.89
N GLU A 230 -6.35 14.38 16.59
CA GLU A 230 -6.34 13.89 17.95
C GLU A 230 -6.95 14.92 18.92
N GLU A 231 -6.55 16.19 18.79
CA GLU A 231 -7.11 17.30 19.58
C GLU A 231 -8.59 17.53 19.26
N LEU A 232 -8.99 17.40 17.99
CA LEU A 232 -10.39 17.48 17.60
C LEU A 232 -11.22 16.34 18.22
N MET A 233 -10.73 15.11 18.21
CA MET A 233 -11.40 13.98 18.87
C MET A 233 -11.51 14.21 20.38
N ALA A 234 -10.43 14.66 21.03
CA ALA A 234 -10.38 14.96 22.46
C ALA A 234 -11.36 16.08 22.89
N SER A 235 -11.70 17.00 21.97
CA SER A 235 -12.70 18.05 22.23
C SER A 235 -14.12 17.52 22.45
N GLY A 236 -14.39 16.26 22.07
CA GLY A 236 -15.71 15.64 22.16
C GLY A 236 -16.71 16.11 21.11
N LYS A 237 -16.29 16.93 20.14
CA LYS A 237 -17.14 17.35 19.01
C LYS A 237 -17.46 16.20 18.06
N VAL A 238 -16.52 15.28 17.85
CA VAL A 238 -16.71 14.08 17.02
C VAL A 238 -17.25 12.94 17.90
N LYS A 239 -18.45 12.45 17.58
CA LYS A 239 -19.18 11.49 18.42
C LYS A 239 -18.79 10.04 18.16
N ASP A 240 -18.55 9.69 16.90
CA ASP A 240 -18.22 8.34 16.42
C ASP A 240 -17.48 8.46 15.08
N GLY A 241 -17.08 7.32 14.49
CA GLY A 241 -16.54 7.26 13.13
C GLY A 241 -15.26 6.47 12.99
N ILE A 242 -14.83 6.32 11.75
CA ILE A 242 -13.62 5.59 11.38
C ILE A 242 -12.39 6.26 12.00
N LEU A 243 -12.24 7.58 11.84
CA LEU A 243 -11.10 8.32 12.36
C LEU A 243 -11.09 8.37 13.88
N LYS A 244 -12.27 8.46 14.50
CA LYS A 244 -12.37 8.40 15.96
C LYS A 244 -11.90 7.05 16.48
N ALA A 245 -12.38 5.95 15.89
CA ALA A 245 -11.92 4.61 16.22
C ALA A 245 -10.40 4.46 15.99
N CYS A 246 -9.85 5.08 14.94
CA CYS A 246 -8.40 5.05 14.69
C CYS A 246 -7.61 5.76 15.79
N VAL A 247 -8.03 6.97 16.19
CA VAL A 247 -7.38 7.72 17.28
C VAL A 247 -7.48 6.95 18.60
N GLU A 248 -8.63 6.36 18.91
CA GLU A 248 -8.84 5.59 20.16
C GLU A 248 -8.08 4.25 20.20
N LYS A 249 -7.68 3.72 19.04
CA LYS A 249 -6.95 2.46 18.90
C LYS A 249 -5.50 2.63 18.46
N ASP A 250 -5.01 3.86 18.42
CA ASP A 250 -3.66 4.22 17.97
C ASP A 250 -3.35 3.64 16.57
N VAL A 251 -4.34 3.65 15.66
CA VAL A 251 -4.18 3.21 14.27
C VAL A 251 -3.72 4.39 13.41
N PRO A 252 -2.55 4.32 12.77
CA PRO A 252 -2.06 5.39 11.90
C PRO A 252 -2.93 5.56 10.66
N VAL A 253 -3.16 6.82 10.29
CA VAL A 253 -3.91 7.22 9.10
C VAL A 253 -3.06 8.19 8.28
N VAL A 254 -2.74 7.79 7.04
CA VAL A 254 -2.05 8.65 6.07
C VAL A 254 -3.09 9.21 5.11
N LEU A 255 -3.15 10.55 5.04
CA LEU A 255 -4.08 11.26 4.17
C LEU A 255 -3.32 12.02 3.09
N ALA A 256 -3.44 11.55 1.85
CA ALA A 256 -2.87 12.22 0.68
C ALA A 256 -3.84 13.28 0.13
N GLY A 257 -3.33 14.48 -0.12
CA GLY A 257 -4.05 15.54 -0.82
C GLY A 257 -4.16 15.25 -2.32
N THR A 258 -5.21 15.78 -2.95
CA THR A 258 -5.45 15.66 -4.39
C THR A 258 -5.73 17.02 -5.01
N ILE A 259 -5.59 17.14 -6.33
CA ILE A 259 -5.93 18.37 -7.07
C ILE A 259 -7.41 18.78 -6.98
N ARG A 260 -8.29 17.94 -6.42
CA ARG A 260 -9.70 18.25 -6.19
C ARG A 260 -9.94 18.89 -4.82
N ASP A 261 -8.99 18.76 -3.91
CA ASP A 261 -9.07 19.31 -2.57
C ASP A 261 -8.85 20.82 -2.62
N ARG A 262 -9.93 21.57 -2.33
CA ARG A 262 -9.89 23.03 -2.28
C ARG A 262 -9.35 23.53 -0.94
N PHE A 263 -9.46 22.69 0.08
CA PHE A 263 -9.10 22.95 1.46
C PHE A 263 -8.93 21.60 2.16
N THR A 264 -7.90 21.47 2.99
CA THR A 264 -7.49 20.20 3.59
C THR A 264 -7.46 20.25 5.11
N LEU A 265 -7.69 19.09 5.73
CA LEU A 265 -7.47 18.84 7.16
C LEU A 265 -5.99 19.10 7.53
N PRO A 266 -5.67 19.43 8.80
CA PRO A 266 -4.32 19.84 9.20
C PRO A 266 -3.23 18.79 8.98
N ASN A 267 -3.57 17.49 8.94
CA ASN A 267 -2.60 16.39 8.84
C ASN A 267 -2.55 15.75 7.43
N VAL A 268 -3.09 16.44 6.42
CA VAL A 268 -3.05 15.97 5.02
C VAL A 268 -1.70 16.33 4.39
N TYR A 269 -1.08 15.35 3.73
CA TYR A 269 0.10 15.58 2.91
C TYR A 269 -0.33 16.23 1.58
N ASP A 270 -0.13 17.54 1.48
CA ASP A 270 -0.39 18.29 0.24
C ASP A 270 0.69 18.03 -0.84
N ASN A 271 1.87 17.56 -0.42
CA ASN A 271 2.95 17.12 -1.31
C ASN A 271 2.79 15.63 -1.63
N VAL A 272 2.59 15.31 -2.92
CA VAL A 272 2.37 13.93 -3.38
C VAL A 272 3.55 12.99 -3.14
N TYR A 273 4.77 13.53 -3.03
CA TYR A 273 5.97 12.73 -2.77
C TYR A 273 6.09 12.41 -1.28
N GLU A 274 5.85 13.40 -0.41
CA GLU A 274 5.76 13.15 1.04
C GLU A 274 4.63 12.16 1.36
N ALA A 275 3.48 12.30 0.69
CA ALA A 275 2.35 11.37 0.84
C ALA A 275 2.66 9.94 0.39
N GLN A 276 3.58 9.79 -0.58
CA GLN A 276 4.01 8.49 -1.07
C GLN A 276 5.07 7.83 -0.18
N ASP A 277 5.85 8.65 0.53
CA ASP A 277 6.91 8.19 1.43
C ASP A 277 6.37 7.87 2.85
N ALA A 278 5.23 8.45 3.23
CA ALA A 278 4.55 8.27 4.52
C ALA A 278 3.79 6.94 4.65
#